data_AF-A0A179D0U8-F1
#
_entry.id   AF-A0A179D0U8-F1
#
_cell.length_a   1.000
_cell.length_b   1.000
_cell.length_c   1.000
_cell.angle_alpha   90.00
_cell.angle_beta   90.00
_cell.angle_gamma   90.00
#
_symmetry.space_group_name_H-M   'P 1'
#
loop_
_entity.id
_entity.type
_entity.pdbx_description
1 polymer ?
#
loop_
_entity_poly.entity_id
_entity_poly.type
_entity_poly.pdbx_seq_one_letter_code
_entity_poly.pdbx_strand_id
1 'polypeptide(L)'
;MTKKHILPLIDKIHKRLDMANHYIKEYSLIREQASKDSGKIFNRYYFSLAYVKKAYLEYAILILTTLYENNGEVNFRNLRINIENSVDKKLMRAEQYAFDFERILNGLKTIRDKTIAHLEELDENKSYQFAAISLLDIEKFIQFSQCYLRYLIQNLDIDLNQYARLNNFSNFGFEIIYALIEKEVNRDPDKELQDFLNEQQKLIDIIQTQQK
;
A
#
# COMPACT_ATOMS: atom_id res chain seq x y z
N MET A 1 30.47 16.66 7.43
CA MET A 1 30.12 15.27 7.06
C MET A 1 29.95 15.17 5.56
N THR A 2 30.46 14.13 4.91
CA THR A 2 30.29 13.94 3.46
C THR A 2 28.83 13.54 3.15
N LYS A 3 28.24 14.14 2.10
CA LYS A 3 26.89 13.84 1.55
C LYS A 3 26.64 12.33 1.29
N LYS A 4 27.70 11.50 1.28
CA LYS A 4 27.70 10.05 1.04
C LYS A 4 26.81 9.22 1.99
N HIS A 5 26.61 9.65 3.24
CA HIS A 5 25.77 8.92 4.21
C HIS A 5 24.28 9.35 4.18
N ILE A 6 23.98 10.46 3.50
CA ILE A 6 22.62 11.02 3.44
C ILE A 6 21.81 10.34 2.33
N LEU A 7 22.43 10.08 1.17
CA LEU A 7 21.76 9.44 0.03
C LEU A 7 21.13 8.07 0.36
N PRO A 8 21.84 7.12 1.01
CA PRO A 8 21.25 5.84 1.36
C PRO A 8 20.07 5.96 2.34
N LEU A 9 20.07 6.99 3.19
CA LEU A 9 18.97 7.24 4.11
C LEU A 9 17.75 7.82 3.39
N ILE A 10 17.97 8.75 2.43
CA ILE A 10 16.92 9.25 1.54
C ILE A 10 16.28 8.08 0.78
N ASP A 11 17.09 7.21 0.17
CA ASP A 11 16.61 6.02 -0.55
C ASP A 11 15.73 5.12 0.32
N LYS A 12 16.20 4.83 1.54
CA LYS A 12 15.45 3.97 2.47
C LYS A 12 14.13 4.60 2.90
N ILE A 13 14.11 5.91 3.17
CA ILE A 13 12.87 6.62 3.54
C ILE A 13 11.91 6.67 2.35
N HIS A 14 12.40 7.02 1.15
CA HIS A 14 11.58 7.06 -0.07
C HIS A 14 10.96 5.69 -0.37
N LYS A 15 11.75 4.61 -0.35
CA LYS A 15 11.24 3.23 -0.54
C LYS A 15 10.16 2.86 0.48
N ARG A 16 10.34 3.24 1.75
CA ARG A 16 9.33 3.02 2.78
C ARG A 16 8.04 3.79 2.49
N LEU A 17 8.13 5.05 2.10
CA LEU A 17 6.95 5.82 1.68
C LEU A 17 6.27 5.21 0.45
N ASP A 18 7.05 4.71 -0.50
CA ASP A 18 6.54 4.05 -1.70
C ASP A 18 5.77 2.77 -1.37
N MET A 19 6.30 1.96 -0.44
CA MET A 19 5.62 0.78 0.10
C MET A 19 4.33 1.14 0.86
N ALA A 20 4.35 2.16 1.72
CA ALA A 20 3.15 2.59 2.42
C ALA A 20 2.05 3.07 1.45
N ASN A 21 2.44 3.84 0.43
CA ASN A 21 1.57 4.27 -0.65
C ASN A 21 1.00 3.10 -1.46
N HIS A 22 1.83 2.11 -1.79
CA HIS A 22 1.38 0.88 -2.46
C HIS A 22 0.30 0.17 -1.64
N TYR A 23 0.56 -0.09 -0.36
CA TYR A 23 -0.37 -0.84 0.48
C TYR A 23 -1.69 -0.09 0.75
N ILE A 24 -1.67 1.24 0.88
CA ILE A 24 -2.93 2.01 0.98
C ILE A 24 -3.73 1.92 -0.31
N LYS A 25 -3.09 1.94 -1.49
CA LYS A 25 -3.80 1.78 -2.76
C LYS A 25 -4.39 0.37 -2.91
N GLU A 26 -3.63 -0.68 -2.57
CA GLU A 26 -4.15 -2.06 -2.54
C GLU A 26 -5.35 -2.19 -1.60
N TYR A 27 -5.26 -1.61 -0.38
CA TYR A 27 -6.37 -1.58 0.56
C TYR A 27 -7.63 -0.92 -0.02
N SER A 28 -7.48 0.26 -0.64
CA SER A 28 -8.59 0.98 -1.26
C SER A 28 -9.24 0.17 -2.38
N LEU A 29 -8.45 -0.48 -3.25
CA LEU A 29 -8.96 -1.33 -4.32
C LEU A 29 -9.74 -2.53 -3.79
N ILE A 30 -9.26 -3.19 -2.73
CA ILE A 30 -9.99 -4.31 -2.11
C ILE A 30 -11.32 -3.83 -1.55
N ARG A 31 -11.34 -2.67 -0.89
CA ARG A 31 -12.56 -2.07 -0.33
C ARG A 31 -13.57 -1.70 -1.42
N GLU A 32 -13.12 -1.18 -2.55
CA GLU A 32 -13.96 -0.90 -3.71
C GLU A 32 -14.56 -2.18 -4.30
N GLN A 33 -13.76 -3.23 -4.51
CA GLN A 33 -14.24 -4.51 -5.04
C GLN A 33 -15.20 -5.22 -4.07
N ALA A 34 -15.01 -5.09 -2.76
CA ALA A 34 -15.97 -5.61 -1.76
C ALA A 34 -17.36 -4.98 -1.91
N SER A 35 -17.45 -3.79 -2.50
CA SER A 35 -18.70 -3.07 -2.75
C SER A 35 -19.29 -3.36 -4.14
N LYS A 36 -18.51 -3.96 -5.05
CA LYS A 36 -18.92 -4.28 -6.44
C LYS A 36 -19.68 -5.61 -6.48
N ASP A 37 -20.74 -5.68 -7.29
CA ASP A 37 -21.61 -6.87 -7.44
C ASP A 37 -22.07 -7.46 -6.08
N SER A 38 -22.45 -6.57 -5.15
CA SER A 38 -22.82 -6.92 -3.77
C SER A 38 -21.76 -7.75 -3.02
N GLY A 39 -20.49 -7.63 -3.44
CA GLY A 39 -19.37 -8.36 -2.86
C GLY A 39 -19.38 -9.85 -3.17
N LYS A 40 -20.04 -10.34 -4.24
CA LYS A 40 -20.20 -11.78 -4.52
C LYS A 40 -18.91 -12.61 -4.36
N ILE A 41 -17.83 -12.19 -5.01
CA ILE A 41 -16.51 -12.84 -4.89
C ILE A 41 -15.91 -12.58 -3.51
N PHE A 42 -15.99 -11.34 -3.02
CA PHE A 42 -15.46 -10.97 -1.70
C PHE A 42 -16.09 -11.81 -0.58
N ASN A 43 -17.41 -12.02 -0.59
CA ASN A 43 -18.17 -12.81 0.36
C ASN A 43 -17.81 -14.30 0.27
N ARG A 44 -17.54 -14.83 -0.94
CA ARG A 44 -17.11 -16.22 -1.14
C ARG A 44 -15.71 -16.48 -0.56
N TYR A 45 -14.82 -15.50 -0.61
CA TYR A 45 -13.44 -15.57 -0.09
C TYR A 45 -13.22 -14.65 1.10
N TYR A 46 -14.28 -14.37 1.86
CA TYR A 46 -14.34 -13.32 2.87
C TYR A 46 -13.17 -13.40 3.85
N PHE A 47 -12.86 -14.61 4.32
CA PHE A 47 -11.78 -14.82 5.28
C PHE A 47 -10.40 -14.40 4.74
N SER A 48 -10.03 -14.87 3.54
CA SER A 48 -8.70 -14.58 2.96
C SER A 48 -8.58 -13.13 2.49
N LEU A 49 -9.60 -12.59 1.82
CA LEU A 49 -9.55 -11.24 1.29
C LEU A 49 -9.67 -10.18 2.39
N ALA A 50 -10.46 -10.41 3.43
CA ALA A 50 -10.49 -9.53 4.59
C ALA A 50 -9.15 -9.52 5.34
N TYR A 51 -8.48 -10.67 5.47
CA TYR A 51 -7.16 -10.75 6.11
C TYR A 51 -6.10 -9.97 5.32
N VAL A 52 -6.03 -10.16 4.00
CA VAL A 52 -5.09 -9.44 3.12
C VAL A 52 -5.35 -7.93 3.17
N LYS A 53 -6.61 -7.51 3.11
CA LYS A 53 -7.02 -6.11 3.25
C LYS A 53 -6.51 -5.51 4.57
N LYS A 54 -6.80 -6.18 5.69
CA LYS A 54 -6.36 -5.76 7.03
C LYS A 54 -4.84 -5.64 7.09
N ALA A 55 -4.11 -6.66 6.63
CA ALA A 55 -2.65 -6.66 6.63
C ALA A 55 -2.06 -5.46 5.86
N TYR A 56 -2.56 -5.14 4.67
CA TYR A 56 -2.05 -3.99 3.90
C TYR A 56 -2.19 -2.67 4.66
N LEU A 57 -3.36 -2.43 5.26
CA LEU A 57 -3.58 -1.23 6.07
C LEU A 57 -2.61 -1.17 7.27
N GLU A 58 -2.44 -2.28 7.99
CA GLU A 58 -1.56 -2.37 9.15
C GLU A 58 -0.10 -2.10 8.78
N TYR A 59 0.40 -2.72 7.71
CA TYR A 59 1.77 -2.51 7.25
C TYR A 59 2.00 -1.07 6.80
N ALA A 60 1.04 -0.44 6.12
CA ALA A 60 1.14 0.98 5.77
C ALA A 60 1.25 1.87 7.02
N ILE A 61 0.39 1.65 8.01
CA ILE A 61 0.38 2.41 9.27
C ILE A 61 1.68 2.19 10.05
N LEU A 62 2.17 0.95 10.11
CA LEU A 62 3.43 0.62 10.77
C LEU A 62 4.62 1.35 10.11
N ILE A 63 4.68 1.35 8.77
CA ILE A 63 5.72 2.07 8.05
C ILE A 63 5.65 3.57 8.34
N LEU A 64 4.47 4.17 8.25
CA LEU A 64 4.29 5.60 8.50
C LEU A 64 4.69 5.99 9.93
N THR A 65 4.26 5.23 10.93
CA THR A 65 4.62 5.51 12.34
C THR A 65 6.13 5.41 12.56
N THR A 66 6.79 4.36 12.06
CA THR A 66 8.25 4.17 12.23
C THR A 66 9.10 5.23 11.52
N LEU A 67 8.59 5.87 10.45
CA LEU A 67 9.29 6.99 9.80
C LEU A 67 9.35 8.26 10.65
N TYR A 68 8.43 8.43 11.61
CA TYR A 68 8.36 9.58 12.51
C TYR A 68 8.73 9.29 13.96
N GLU A 69 8.84 8.02 14.32
CA GLU A 69 9.33 7.63 15.62
C GLU A 69 10.86 7.73 15.70
N ASN A 70 11.35 8.03 16.91
CA ASN A 70 12.78 8.20 17.19
C ASN A 70 13.48 6.86 17.47
N ASN A 71 12.90 5.76 17.04
CA ASN A 71 13.42 4.40 17.17
C ASN A 71 14.07 3.97 15.84
N GLY A 72 15.35 3.62 15.89
CA GLY A 72 16.11 3.16 14.72
C GLY A 72 16.73 4.26 13.86
N GLU A 73 17.35 3.84 12.75
CA GLU A 73 18.18 4.71 11.89
C GLU A 73 17.40 5.37 10.75
N VAL A 74 16.33 4.73 10.26
CA VAL A 74 15.58 5.13 9.06
C VAL A 74 14.32 5.92 9.45
N ASN A 75 14.53 7.18 9.84
CA ASN A 75 13.45 8.10 10.18
C ASN A 75 13.76 9.54 9.75
N PHE A 76 12.71 10.36 9.71
CA PHE A 76 12.78 11.76 9.28
C PHE A 76 13.62 12.65 10.19
N ARG A 77 13.68 12.34 11.50
CA ARG A 77 14.51 13.11 12.44
C ARG A 77 15.99 12.94 12.12
N ASN A 78 16.45 11.71 11.95
CA ASN A 78 17.84 11.41 11.62
C ASN A 78 18.23 11.99 10.27
N LEU A 79 17.35 11.89 9.27
CA LEU A 79 17.58 12.51 7.97
C LEU A 79 17.74 14.02 8.10
N ARG A 80 16.82 14.69 8.80
CA ARG A 80 16.90 16.14 9.04
C ARG A 80 18.22 16.52 9.70
N ILE A 81 18.59 15.87 10.81
CA ILE A 81 19.83 16.16 11.55
C ILE A 81 21.06 15.97 10.67
N ASN A 82 21.11 14.91 9.86
CA ASN A 82 22.23 14.67 8.96
C ASN A 82 22.36 15.74 7.88
N ILE A 83 21.24 16.27 7.39
CA ILE A 83 21.23 17.38 6.44
C ILE A 83 21.64 18.67 7.14
N GLU A 84 21.05 19.00 8.30
CA GLU A 84 21.41 20.17 9.12
C GLU A 84 22.92 20.24 9.35
N ASN A 85 23.56 19.11 9.71
CA ASN A 85 25.00 18.99 9.91
C ASN A 85 25.83 19.11 8.62
N SER A 86 25.22 18.87 7.45
CA SER A 86 25.89 18.96 6.15
C SER A 86 25.82 20.36 5.53
N VAL A 87 24.78 21.14 5.86
CA VAL A 87 24.53 22.46 5.25
C VAL A 87 24.65 23.61 6.25
N ASP A 88 25.01 23.30 7.50
CA ASP A 88 25.15 24.25 8.61
C ASP A 88 23.94 25.20 8.76
N LYS A 89 22.75 24.61 8.68
CA LYS A 89 21.48 25.34 8.72
C LYS A 89 20.43 24.49 9.44
N LYS A 90 19.71 25.13 10.36
CA LYS A 90 18.56 24.51 11.03
C LYS A 90 17.39 24.38 10.07
N LEU A 91 16.79 23.19 10.02
CA LEU A 91 15.64 22.90 9.17
C LEU A 91 14.36 22.80 10.00
N MET A 92 13.24 23.05 9.35
CA MET A 92 11.92 22.93 9.96
C MET A 92 11.68 21.46 10.34
N ARG A 93 11.01 21.24 11.49
CA ARG A 93 10.58 19.90 11.89
C ARG A 93 9.28 19.52 11.19
N ALA A 94 8.98 18.22 11.09
CA ALA A 94 7.77 17.74 10.44
C ALA A 94 6.50 18.32 11.10
N GLU A 95 6.46 18.37 12.43
CA GLU A 95 5.34 18.92 13.19
C GLU A 95 5.10 20.42 12.95
N GLN A 96 6.12 21.15 12.49
CA GLN A 96 6.02 22.56 12.14
C GLN A 96 5.63 22.78 10.67
N TYR A 97 5.70 21.73 9.85
CA TYR A 97 5.49 21.79 8.40
C TYR A 97 4.01 21.63 8.00
N ALA A 98 3.15 21.05 8.86
CA ALA A 98 1.73 20.88 8.56
C ALA A 98 0.79 21.07 9.77
N PHE A 99 -0.43 21.53 9.46
CA PHE A 99 -1.47 21.96 10.40
C PHE A 99 -2.08 20.83 11.26
N ASP A 100 -2.05 19.57 10.81
CA ASP A 100 -2.72 18.44 11.47
C ASP A 100 -1.77 17.29 11.87
N PHE A 101 -0.46 17.54 11.86
CA PHE A 101 0.56 16.48 12.01
C PHE A 101 0.35 15.62 13.26
N GLU A 102 0.20 16.24 14.43
CA GLU A 102 0.10 15.54 15.71
C GLU A 102 -1.19 14.71 15.80
N ARG A 103 -2.32 15.26 15.36
CA ARG A 103 -3.60 14.54 15.33
C ARG A 103 -3.48 13.27 14.51
N ILE A 104 -2.95 13.39 13.28
CA ILE A 104 -2.87 12.25 12.38
C ILE A 104 -1.87 11.22 12.89
N LEU A 105 -0.68 11.64 13.34
CA LEU A 105 0.32 10.72 13.87
C LEU A 105 -0.16 9.98 15.12
N ASN A 106 -0.86 10.66 16.03
CA ASN A 106 -1.44 10.02 17.21
C ASN A 106 -2.57 9.06 16.85
N GLY A 107 -3.40 9.39 15.84
CA GLY A 107 -4.39 8.48 15.29
C GLY A 107 -3.73 7.22 14.71
N LEU A 108 -2.67 7.36 13.91
CA LEU A 108 -1.92 6.23 13.35
C LEU A 108 -1.35 5.31 14.45
N LYS A 109 -0.75 5.89 15.50
CA LYS A 109 -0.27 5.13 16.67
C LYS A 109 -1.41 4.41 17.39
N THR A 110 -2.55 5.09 17.58
CA THR A 110 -3.74 4.48 18.19
C THR A 110 -4.22 3.27 17.40
N ILE A 111 -4.28 3.37 16.07
CA ILE A 111 -4.63 2.22 15.23
C ILE A 111 -3.58 1.12 15.40
N ARG A 112 -2.29 1.42 15.20
CA ARG A 112 -1.20 0.43 15.36
C ARG A 112 -1.28 -0.33 16.68
N ASP A 113 -1.39 0.39 17.80
CA ASP A 113 -1.35 -0.20 19.14
C ASP A 113 -2.57 -1.08 19.39
N LYS A 114 -3.76 -0.66 18.92
CA LYS A 114 -5.00 -1.46 19.02
C LYS A 114 -4.98 -2.67 18.09
N THR A 115 -4.41 -2.53 16.91
CA THR A 115 -4.29 -3.63 15.96
C THR A 115 -3.36 -4.71 16.50
N ILE A 116 -2.24 -4.33 17.12
CA ILE A 116 -1.33 -5.28 17.78
C ILE A 116 -2.00 -5.94 18.99
N ALA A 117 -2.86 -5.22 19.71
CA ALA A 117 -3.54 -5.72 20.91
C ALA A 117 -4.74 -6.65 20.65
N HIS A 118 -5.32 -6.65 19.44
CA HIS A 118 -6.54 -7.41 19.13
C HIS A 118 -6.37 -8.28 17.87
N LEU A 119 -5.99 -9.53 18.11
CA LEU A 119 -5.76 -10.52 17.06
C LEU A 119 -7.02 -10.99 16.32
N GLU A 120 -8.26 -10.75 16.80
CA GLU A 120 -9.42 -11.47 16.21
C GLU A 120 -10.69 -10.68 15.81
N GLU A 121 -11.05 -9.49 16.32
CA GLU A 121 -12.42 -8.95 16.06
C GLU A 121 -12.61 -7.42 15.98
N LEU A 122 -11.63 -6.64 15.49
CA LEU A 122 -11.84 -5.19 15.35
C LEU A 122 -12.49 -4.80 14.02
N ASP A 123 -13.75 -4.32 14.12
CA ASP A 123 -14.42 -3.52 13.09
C ASP A 123 -13.56 -2.29 12.74
N GLU A 124 -13.09 -2.22 11.48
CA GLU A 124 -12.26 -1.13 10.96
C GLU A 124 -12.89 0.25 11.23
N ASN A 125 -14.22 0.36 11.15
CA ASN A 125 -14.92 1.62 11.40
C ASN A 125 -14.80 2.07 12.85
N LYS A 126 -14.80 1.13 13.81
CA LYS A 126 -14.56 1.44 15.23
C LYS A 126 -13.11 1.89 15.45
N SER A 127 -12.14 1.24 14.80
CA SER A 127 -10.73 1.62 14.91
C SER A 127 -10.48 3.06 14.44
N TYR A 128 -11.05 3.46 13.29
CA TYR A 128 -10.98 4.84 12.80
C TYR A 128 -11.68 5.84 13.72
N GLN A 129 -12.87 5.50 14.24
CA GLN A 129 -13.59 6.34 15.20
C GLN A 129 -12.78 6.57 16.47
N PHE A 130 -12.18 5.53 17.03
CA PHE A 130 -11.34 5.66 18.23
C PHE A 130 -10.05 6.44 17.96
N ALA A 131 -9.48 6.33 16.77
CA ALA A 131 -8.26 7.02 16.39
C ALA A 131 -8.50 8.47 15.93
N ALA A 132 -9.76 8.91 15.78
CA ALA A 132 -10.14 10.23 15.29
C ALA A 132 -9.45 10.63 13.97
N ILE A 133 -9.22 9.64 13.10
CA ILE A 133 -8.64 9.81 11.76
C ILE A 133 -9.41 8.96 10.74
N SER A 134 -9.38 9.41 9.49
CA SER A 134 -9.99 8.75 8.33
C SER A 134 -8.93 8.17 7.39
N LEU A 135 -9.34 7.32 6.43
CA LEU A 135 -8.45 6.87 5.36
C LEU A 135 -7.85 8.05 4.58
N LEU A 136 -8.65 9.10 4.31
CA LEU A 136 -8.19 10.32 3.65
C LEU A 136 -7.10 11.03 4.46
N ASP A 137 -7.15 10.98 5.79
CA ASP A 137 -6.07 11.52 6.63
C ASP A 137 -4.77 10.74 6.42
N ILE A 138 -4.82 9.41 6.28
CA ILE A 138 -3.65 8.57 6.02
C ILE A 138 -3.05 8.89 4.64
N GLU A 139 -3.89 9.01 3.60
CA GLU A 139 -3.47 9.40 2.26
C GLU A 139 -2.81 10.79 2.24
N LYS A 140 -3.42 11.76 2.92
CA LYS A 140 -2.83 13.09 3.11
C LYS A 140 -1.51 13.02 3.88
N PHE A 141 -1.38 12.12 4.85
CA PHE A 141 -0.15 11.96 5.62
C PHE A 141 1.00 11.37 4.78
N ILE A 142 0.70 10.47 3.84
CA ILE A 142 1.66 9.97 2.84
C ILE A 142 2.14 11.12 1.96
N GLN A 143 1.20 11.91 1.42
CA GLN A 143 1.53 13.07 0.57
C GLN A 143 2.36 14.10 1.33
N PHE A 144 1.97 14.41 2.56
CA PHE A 144 2.73 15.26 3.47
C PHE A 144 4.16 14.74 3.67
N SER A 145 4.31 13.44 3.94
CA SER A 145 5.62 12.83 4.19
C SER A 145 6.52 12.91 2.95
N GLN A 146 5.95 12.75 1.76
CA GLN A 146 6.65 12.95 0.50
C GLN A 146 7.06 14.41 0.31
N CYS A 147 6.17 15.37 0.58
CA CYS A 147 6.48 16.81 0.52
C CYS A 147 7.58 17.19 1.50
N TYR A 148 7.54 16.67 2.73
CA TYR A 148 8.55 16.91 3.74
C TYR A 148 9.90 16.29 3.34
N LEU A 149 9.91 15.08 2.78
CA LEU A 149 11.13 14.49 2.21
C LEU A 149 11.72 15.38 1.11
N ARG A 150 10.89 15.90 0.20
CA ARG A 150 11.32 16.82 -0.86
C ARG A 150 11.89 18.12 -0.30
N TYR A 151 11.23 18.70 0.71
CA TYR A 151 11.74 19.88 1.42
C TYR A 151 13.16 19.64 1.97
N LEU A 152 13.37 18.49 2.63
CA LEU A 152 14.69 18.12 3.16
C LEU A 152 15.72 17.99 2.03
N ILE A 153 15.37 17.26 0.96
CA ILE A 153 16.23 17.06 -0.21
C ILE A 153 16.60 18.38 -0.89
N GLN A 154 15.68 19.33 -1.02
CA GLN A 154 15.94 20.63 -1.66
C GLN A 154 16.99 21.48 -0.93
N ASN A 155 17.26 21.19 0.35
CA ASN A 155 18.36 21.86 1.06
C ASN A 155 19.72 21.22 0.73
N LEU A 156 19.75 20.04 0.09
CA LEU A 156 20.95 19.46 -0.46
C LEU A 156 21.14 19.97 -1.88
N ASP A 157 22.27 20.62 -2.14
CA ASP A 157 22.72 20.96 -3.49
C ASP A 157 23.12 19.68 -4.25
N ILE A 158 22.11 18.87 -4.61
CA ILE A 158 22.19 17.59 -5.32
C ILE A 158 20.91 17.44 -6.16
N ASP A 159 21.05 17.11 -7.45
CA ASP A 159 19.90 16.74 -8.28
C ASP A 159 19.41 15.34 -7.89
N LEU A 160 18.20 15.27 -7.32
CA LEU A 160 17.56 14.04 -6.91
C LEU A 160 16.11 13.95 -7.42
N ASN A 161 15.91 14.34 -8.69
CA ASN A 161 14.63 14.29 -9.40
C ASN A 161 13.89 12.93 -9.29
N GLN A 162 14.61 11.82 -9.08
CA GLN A 162 14.00 10.49 -8.89
C GLN A 162 13.09 10.38 -7.65
N TYR A 163 13.25 11.23 -6.63
CA TYR A 163 12.36 11.23 -5.45
C TYR A 163 11.22 12.25 -5.55
N ALA A 164 11.05 12.88 -6.72
CA ALA A 164 10.00 13.88 -6.91
C ALA A 164 8.59 13.29 -6.76
N ARG A 165 8.43 11.99 -7.09
CA ARG A 165 7.15 11.30 -7.09
C ARG A 165 7.27 9.93 -6.40
N LEU A 166 6.19 9.50 -5.74
CA LEU A 166 6.00 8.09 -5.40
C LEU A 166 5.55 7.35 -6.66
N ASN A 167 5.83 6.05 -6.73
CA ASN A 167 5.44 5.25 -7.87
C ASN A 167 3.91 5.16 -7.94
N ASN A 168 3.39 5.30 -9.15
CA ASN A 168 2.03 4.89 -9.45
C ASN A 168 2.10 3.45 -9.95
N PHE A 169 1.86 2.52 -9.04
CA PHE A 169 1.77 1.11 -9.37
C PHE A 169 0.60 0.93 -10.35
N SER A 170 0.87 0.44 -11.55
CA SER A 170 -0.15 0.13 -12.56
C SER A 170 -0.66 -1.31 -12.44
N ASN A 171 0.11 -2.18 -11.77
CA ASN A 171 -0.19 -3.58 -11.58
C ASN A 171 -0.37 -3.82 -10.08
N PHE A 172 -1.61 -3.75 -9.61
CA PHE A 172 -1.90 -4.04 -8.21
C PHE A 172 -1.98 -5.56 -8.03
N GLY A 173 -1.27 -6.07 -7.02
CA GLY A 173 -1.24 -7.49 -6.69
C GLY A 173 -2.63 -8.04 -6.42
N PHE A 174 -3.50 -7.21 -5.80
CA PHE A 174 -4.89 -7.58 -5.59
C PHE A 174 -5.66 -7.77 -6.90
N GLU A 175 -5.49 -6.93 -7.91
CA GLU A 175 -6.20 -7.10 -9.19
C GLU A 175 -5.85 -8.41 -9.87
N ILE A 176 -4.58 -8.82 -9.79
CA ILE A 176 -4.10 -10.11 -10.30
C ILE A 176 -4.76 -11.26 -9.53
N ILE A 177 -4.70 -11.22 -8.20
CA ILE A 177 -5.31 -12.26 -7.34
C ILE A 177 -6.82 -12.33 -7.59
N TYR A 178 -7.49 -11.19 -7.67
CA TYR A 178 -8.93 -11.09 -7.88
C TYR A 178 -9.34 -11.66 -9.24
N ALA A 179 -8.61 -11.34 -10.32
CA ALA A 179 -8.87 -11.89 -11.65
C ALA A 179 -8.68 -13.41 -11.71
N LEU A 180 -7.70 -13.96 -10.98
CA LEU A 180 -7.51 -15.41 -10.87
C LEU A 180 -8.68 -16.06 -10.13
N ILE A 181 -9.11 -15.47 -9.02
CA ILE A 181 -10.27 -15.95 -8.26
C ILE A 181 -11.54 -15.87 -9.10
N GLU A 182 -11.78 -14.77 -9.80
CA GLU A 182 -12.95 -14.58 -10.65
C GLU A 182 -13.03 -15.63 -11.76
N LYS A 183 -11.89 -15.96 -12.39
CA LYS A 183 -11.82 -17.04 -13.38
C LYS A 183 -12.23 -18.37 -12.78
N GLU A 184 -11.70 -18.73 -11.61
CA GLU A 184 -12.07 -19.98 -10.91
C GLU A 184 -13.54 -20.01 -10.49
N VAL A 185 -14.09 -18.87 -10.04
CA VAL A 185 -15.50 -18.77 -9.61
C VAL A 185 -16.46 -18.93 -10.77
N ASN A 186 -16.11 -18.41 -11.94
CA ASN A 186 -16.91 -18.46 -13.15
C ASN A 186 -16.62 -19.70 -14.01
N ARG A 187 -15.80 -20.65 -13.52
CA ARG A 187 -15.67 -21.97 -14.14
C ARG A 187 -16.98 -22.73 -13.98
N ASP A 188 -17.51 -23.18 -15.11
CA ASP A 188 -18.62 -24.13 -15.19
C ASP A 188 -18.04 -25.45 -15.71
N PRO A 189 -17.79 -26.44 -14.82
CA PRO A 189 -17.13 -27.70 -15.19
C PRO A 189 -17.90 -28.48 -16.25
N ASP A 190 -19.23 -28.40 -16.23
CA ASP A 190 -20.09 -29.10 -17.20
C ASP A 190 -19.99 -28.44 -18.57
N LYS A 191 -19.89 -27.11 -18.61
CA LYS A 191 -19.63 -26.38 -19.84
C LYS A 191 -18.23 -26.65 -20.38
N GLU A 192 -17.19 -26.68 -19.53
CA GLU A 192 -15.83 -27.01 -19.95
C GLU A 192 -15.74 -28.45 -20.51
N LEU A 193 -16.43 -29.40 -19.87
CA LEU A 193 -16.54 -30.76 -20.37
C LEU A 193 -17.24 -30.82 -21.73
N GLN A 194 -18.31 -30.05 -21.93
CA GLN A 194 -18.99 -29.99 -23.23
C GLN A 194 -18.17 -29.30 -24.32
N ASP A 195 -17.47 -28.23 -24.00
CA ASP A 195 -16.59 -27.57 -24.95
C ASP A 195 -15.46 -28.52 -25.38
N PHE A 196 -14.88 -29.27 -24.43
CA PHE A 196 -13.90 -30.32 -24.72
C PHE A 196 -14.47 -31.44 -25.60
N LEU A 197 -15.64 -31.99 -25.26
CA LEU A 197 -16.28 -33.05 -26.04
C LEU A 197 -16.64 -32.58 -27.46
N ASN A 198 -17.10 -31.33 -27.61
CA ASN A 198 -17.37 -30.71 -28.91
C ASN A 198 -16.10 -30.54 -29.75
N GLU A 199 -14.96 -30.19 -29.15
CA GLU A 199 -13.68 -30.12 -29.85
C GLU A 199 -13.17 -31.49 -30.29
N GLN A 200 -13.31 -32.52 -29.44
CA GLN A 200 -12.97 -33.90 -29.81
C GLN A 200 -13.82 -34.41 -30.98
N GLN A 201 -15.12 -34.12 -30.97
CA GLN A 201 -16.00 -34.50 -32.07
C GLN A 201 -15.61 -33.82 -33.39
N LYS A 202 -15.31 -32.52 -33.36
CA LYS A 202 -14.81 -31.80 -34.55
C LYS A 202 -13.53 -32.41 -35.12
N LEU A 203 -12.59 -32.81 -34.25
CA LEU A 203 -11.36 -33.47 -34.68
C LEU A 203 -11.62 -34.83 -35.33
N ILE A 204 -12.53 -35.63 -34.75
CA ILE A 204 -12.95 -36.92 -35.30
C ILE A 204 -13.57 -36.72 -36.70
N ASP A 205 -14.46 -35.74 -36.84
CA ASP A 205 -15.13 -35.45 -38.11
C ASP A 205 -14.13 -35.02 -39.18
N ILE A 206 -13.12 -34.20 -38.84
CA ILE A 206 -12.03 -33.82 -39.75
C ILE A 206 -11.24 -35.05 -40.23
N ILE A 207 -10.85 -35.94 -39.31
CA ILE A 207 -10.09 -37.15 -39.64
C ILE A 207 -10.89 -38.07 -40.55
N GLN A 208 -12.18 -38.26 -40.26
CA GLN A 208 -13.07 -39.10 -41.07
C GLN A 208 -13.32 -38.52 -42.48
N THR A 209 -13.29 -37.19 -42.61
CA THR A 209 -13.47 -36.52 -43.91
C THR A 209 -12.21 -36.61 -44.77
N GLN A 210 -11.01 -36.71 -44.16
CA GLN A 210 -9.73 -36.88 -44.88
C GLN A 210 -9.44 -38.32 -45.32
N GLN A 211 -10.19 -39.30 -44.81
CA GLN A 211 -10.04 -40.73 -45.14
C GLN A 211 -11.02 -41.21 -46.24
N LYS A 212 -11.86 -40.32 -46.77
CA LYS A 212 -12.74 -40.56 -47.92
C LYS A 212 -12.18 -39.90 -49.17
#